data_AF-A0A4Y3WH25-F1
#
_entry.id   AF-A0A4Y3WH25-F1
#
_cell.length_a   1.000
_cell.length_b   1.000
_cell.length_c   1.000
_cell.angle_alpha   90.00
_cell.angle_beta   90.00
_cell.angle_gamma   90.00
#
_symmetry.space_group_name_H-M   'P 1'
#
loop_
_entity.id
_entity.type
_entity.pdbx_description
1 polymer ?
#
loop_
_entity_poly.entity_id
_entity_poly.type
_entity_poly.pdbx_seq_one_letter_code
_entity_poly.pdbx_strand_id
1 'polypeptide(L)'
;MALLDPERPVPLGLVGPNGAPSARRFAVYRNNVIAGLVDTLQAAFPAVSRIVGNDFFRAMARIYAASELPVSPIMLGYGGSFPNFIERFGPAAMLPYLADVARIERAWTEAYHAAEASALDPAMLARFRMAAVSASAIPKPAFPSVLSVVAPTG
;
A
#
# COMPACT_ATOMS: atom_id res chain seq x y z
N MET A 1 -18.50 -10.11 -14.10
CA MET A 1 -18.56 -8.65 -13.96
C MET A 1 -18.09 -8.00 -15.26
N ALA A 2 -18.74 -6.94 -15.76
CA ALA A 2 -18.54 -6.33 -17.09
C ALA A 2 -17.20 -5.55 -17.26
N LEU A 3 -16.21 -5.83 -16.42
CA LEU A 3 -14.90 -5.18 -16.39
C LEU A 3 -13.85 -5.89 -17.27
N LEU A 4 -14.19 -7.06 -17.81
CA LEU A 4 -13.23 -8.00 -18.42
C LEU A 4 -13.60 -8.46 -19.84
N ASP A 5 -14.65 -7.93 -20.46
CA ASP A 5 -15.18 -8.49 -21.71
C ASP A 5 -15.40 -7.38 -22.76
N PRO A 6 -14.59 -7.34 -23.83
CA PRO A 6 -14.75 -6.37 -24.91
C PRO A 6 -16.05 -6.56 -25.72
N GLU A 7 -16.74 -7.69 -25.56
CA GLU A 7 -18.03 -8.01 -26.20
C GLU A 7 -19.24 -7.81 -25.28
N ARG A 8 -19.06 -7.39 -24.01
CA ARG A 8 -20.20 -7.09 -23.13
C ARG A 8 -20.74 -5.68 -23.33
N PRO A 9 -22.08 -5.51 -23.35
CA PRO A 9 -22.69 -4.22 -23.55
C PRO A 9 -22.34 -3.26 -22.40
N VAL A 10 -22.05 -2.02 -22.81
CA VAL A 10 -21.72 -0.89 -21.94
C VAL A 10 -22.80 -0.74 -20.86
N PRO A 11 -22.45 -0.52 -19.58
CA PRO A 11 -23.43 -0.27 -18.53
C PRO A 11 -24.31 0.93 -18.91
N LEU A 12 -25.63 0.74 -18.87
CA LEU A 12 -26.63 1.77 -19.15
C LEU A 12 -26.37 3.00 -18.27
N GLY A 13 -25.89 4.08 -18.90
CA GLY A 13 -25.63 5.35 -18.22
C GLY A 13 -24.50 6.20 -18.84
N LEU A 14 -23.58 5.60 -19.61
CA LEU A 14 -22.52 6.33 -20.33
C LEU A 14 -22.89 6.53 -21.80
N VAL A 15 -23.94 7.32 -22.03
CA VAL A 15 -24.41 7.67 -23.37
C VAL A 15 -23.79 9.00 -23.77
N GLY A 16 -23.08 9.02 -24.90
CA GLY A 16 -22.70 10.29 -25.52
C GLY A 16 -23.90 11.05 -26.07
N PRO A 17 -23.75 12.31 -26.51
CA PRO A 17 -24.83 13.06 -27.16
C PRO A 17 -25.43 12.37 -28.41
N ASN A 18 -24.82 11.28 -28.87
CA ASN A 18 -25.08 10.59 -30.13
C ASN A 18 -25.47 9.11 -29.93
N GLY A 19 -25.67 8.64 -28.70
CA GLY A 19 -26.11 7.25 -28.46
C GLY A 19 -25.06 6.13 -28.65
N ALA A 20 -23.89 6.41 -29.23
CA ALA A 20 -22.90 5.38 -29.54
C ALA A 20 -21.85 5.14 -28.42
N PRO A 21 -21.48 3.87 -28.12
CA PRO A 21 -20.30 3.51 -27.34
C PRO A 21 -19.05 4.15 -27.95
N SER A 22 -18.33 4.95 -27.18
CA SER A 22 -17.07 5.54 -27.63
C SER A 22 -15.93 4.87 -26.89
N ALA A 23 -15.16 4.03 -27.59
CA ALA A 23 -13.90 3.45 -27.07
C ALA A 23 -12.98 4.53 -26.47
N ARG A 24 -13.03 5.76 -27.01
CA ARG A 24 -12.31 6.92 -26.51
C ARG A 24 -12.80 7.40 -25.13
N ARG A 25 -14.12 7.48 -24.90
CA ARG A 25 -14.68 7.83 -23.57
C ARG A 25 -14.48 6.72 -22.53
N PHE A 26 -14.51 5.46 -22.96
CA PHE A 26 -14.22 4.32 -22.09
C PHE A 26 -12.75 4.28 -21.65
N ALA A 27 -11.82 4.60 -22.56
CA ALA A 27 -10.40 4.76 -22.21
C ALA A 27 -10.15 5.90 -21.21
N VAL A 28 -10.83 7.04 -21.35
CA VAL A 28 -10.74 8.14 -20.38
C VAL A 28 -11.27 7.73 -19.00
N TYR A 29 -12.42 7.04 -18.95
CA TYR A 29 -12.96 6.52 -17.70
C TYR A 29 -11.98 5.55 -17.01
N ARG A 30 -11.38 4.62 -17.77
CA ARG A 30 -10.37 3.68 -17.24
C ARG A 30 -9.13 4.39 -16.71
N ASN A 31 -8.65 5.41 -17.42
CA ASN A 31 -7.49 6.19 -16.99
C ASN A 31 -7.78 6.97 -15.69
N ASN A 32 -8.97 7.56 -15.58
CA ASN A 32 -9.38 8.27 -14.38
C ASN A 32 -9.53 7.33 -13.18
N VAL A 33 -10.04 6.12 -13.40
CA VAL A 33 -10.11 5.09 -12.36
C VAL A 33 -8.71 4.69 -11.88
N ILE A 34 -7.77 4.40 -12.79
CA ILE A 34 -6.39 4.03 -12.39
C ILE A 34 -5.71 5.18 -11.65
N ALA A 35 -5.88 6.43 -12.10
CA ALA A 35 -5.33 7.59 -11.40
C ALA A 35 -5.86 7.68 -9.96
N GLY A 36 -7.18 7.54 -9.78
CA GLY A 36 -7.79 7.51 -8.44
C GLY A 36 -7.26 6.38 -7.57
N LEU A 37 -7.12 5.16 -8.12
CA LEU A 37 -6.57 4.01 -7.39
C LEU A 37 -5.11 4.24 -6.94
N VAL A 38 -4.30 4.86 -7.79
CA VAL A 38 -2.92 5.23 -7.44
C VAL A 38 -2.89 6.25 -6.30
N ASP A 39 -3.76 7.26 -6.35
CA ASP A 39 -3.84 8.27 -5.29
C ASP A 39 -4.34 7.65 -3.97
N THR A 40 -5.30 6.72 -4.03
CA THR A 40 -5.75 5.93 -2.87
C THR A 40 -4.61 5.12 -2.26
N LEU A 41 -3.82 4.43 -3.08
CA LEU A 41 -2.67 3.67 -2.58
C LEU A 41 -1.62 4.60 -1.96
N GLN A 42 -1.38 5.77 -2.55
CA GLN A 42 -0.42 6.71 -2.00
C GLN A 42 -0.85 7.27 -0.63
N ALA A 43 -2.16 7.50 -0.44
CA ALA A 43 -2.71 7.89 0.84
C ALA A 43 -2.65 6.77 1.89
N ALA A 44 -2.79 5.51 1.45
CA ALA A 44 -2.74 4.33 2.33
C ALA A 44 -1.31 3.90 2.72
N PHE A 45 -0.31 4.19 1.89
CA PHE A 45 1.09 3.78 2.10
C PHE A 45 2.08 4.96 2.05
N PRO A 46 1.89 5.99 2.90
CA PRO A 46 2.69 7.22 2.83
C PRO A 46 4.16 7.04 3.24
N ALA A 47 4.52 6.05 4.07
CA ALA A 47 5.92 5.74 4.40
C ALA A 47 6.61 5.02 3.24
N VAL A 48 5.95 4.02 2.63
CA VAL A 48 6.45 3.36 1.41
C VAL A 48 6.71 4.40 0.31
N SER A 49 5.78 5.33 0.09
CA SER A 49 5.92 6.40 -0.90
C SER A 49 7.13 7.32 -0.63
N ARG A 50 7.43 7.62 0.64
CA ARG A 50 8.61 8.42 1.03
C ARG A 50 9.92 7.68 0.83
N ILE A 51 9.96 6.37 1.11
CA ILE A 51 11.17 5.56 0.99
C ILE A 51 11.60 5.42 -0.47
N VAL A 52 10.66 5.13 -1.37
CA VAL A 52 10.97 4.88 -2.79
C VAL A 52 10.91 6.12 -3.66
N GLY A 53 10.31 7.20 -3.16
CA GLY A 53 10.03 8.41 -3.93
C GLY A 53 8.71 8.33 -4.71
N ASN A 54 8.13 9.50 -4.97
CA ASN A 54 6.79 9.63 -5.57
C ASN A 54 6.68 8.98 -6.96
N ASP A 55 7.67 9.20 -7.84
CA ASP A 55 7.62 8.72 -9.21
C ASP A 55 7.68 7.19 -9.29
N PHE A 56 8.59 6.59 -8.52
CA PHE A 56 8.69 5.13 -8.42
C PHE A 56 7.41 4.55 -7.81
N PHE A 57 6.91 5.15 -6.72
CA PHE A 57 5.68 4.70 -6.09
C PHE A 57 4.51 4.72 -7.08
N ARG A 58 4.33 5.83 -7.80
CA ARG A 58 3.25 5.96 -8.79
C ARG A 58 3.38 4.97 -9.93
N ALA A 59 4.59 4.69 -10.41
CA ALA A 59 4.80 3.65 -11.42
C ALA A 59 4.43 2.26 -10.89
N MET A 60 4.90 1.91 -9.70
CA MET A 60 4.61 0.64 -9.03
C MET A 60 3.11 0.46 -8.75
N ALA A 61 2.45 1.49 -8.22
CA ALA A 61 1.01 1.50 -7.93
C ALA A 61 0.15 1.35 -9.19
N ARG A 62 0.57 1.93 -10.33
CA ARG A 62 -0.13 1.72 -11.61
C ARG A 62 -0.08 0.28 -12.08
N ILE A 63 1.06 -0.39 -11.90
CA ILE A 63 1.21 -1.81 -12.27
C ILE A 63 0.31 -2.66 -11.38
N TYR A 64 0.34 -2.43 -10.07
CA TYR A 64 -0.56 -3.10 -9.13
C TYR A 64 -2.04 -2.88 -9.48
N ALA A 65 -2.44 -1.63 -9.74
CA ALA A 65 -3.83 -1.28 -10.06
C ALA A 65 -4.31 -1.87 -11.39
N ALA A 66 -3.41 -2.11 -12.34
CA ALA A 66 -3.71 -2.81 -13.57
C ALA A 66 -3.85 -4.33 -13.37
N SER A 67 -3.12 -4.93 -12.42
CA SER A 67 -3.22 -6.36 -12.11
C SER A 67 -4.37 -6.70 -11.16
N GLU A 68 -4.72 -5.77 -10.27
CA GLU A 68 -5.75 -5.97 -9.25
C GLU A 68 -6.76 -4.83 -9.27
N LEU A 69 -7.76 -4.99 -10.13
CA LEU A 69 -8.90 -4.09 -10.19
C LEU A 69 -9.80 -4.32 -8.98
N PRO A 70 -10.32 -3.25 -8.35
CA PRO A 70 -11.21 -3.38 -7.20
C PRO A 70 -12.48 -4.15 -7.61
N VAL A 71 -12.81 -5.16 -6.80
CA VAL A 71 -14.01 -6.01 -6.99
C VAL A 71 -15.30 -5.30 -6.52
N SER A 72 -15.15 -4.19 -5.79
CA SER A 72 -16.23 -3.39 -5.20
C SER A 72 -15.88 -1.89 -5.27
N PRO A 73 -16.87 -0.99 -5.44
CA PRO A 73 -16.65 0.46 -5.35
C PRO A 73 -16.24 0.95 -3.95
N ILE A 74 -16.26 0.08 -2.93
CA ILE A 74 -15.79 0.39 -1.58
C ILE A 74 -14.25 0.37 -1.56
N MET A 75 -13.62 1.54 -1.56
CA MET A 75 -12.16 1.68 -1.56
C MET A 75 -11.49 1.32 -0.23
N LEU A 76 -12.25 1.20 0.87
CA LEU A 76 -11.72 1.02 2.23
C LEU A 76 -10.83 -0.23 2.39
N GLY A 77 -11.01 -1.24 1.55
CA GLY A 77 -10.18 -2.45 1.54
C GLY A 77 -9.12 -2.50 0.44
N TYR A 78 -9.14 -1.57 -0.51
CA TYR A 78 -8.26 -1.58 -1.68
C TYR A 78 -6.79 -1.45 -1.28
N GLY A 79 -5.91 -2.21 -1.93
CA GLY A 79 -4.49 -2.27 -1.56
C GLY A 79 -4.13 -3.30 -0.48
N GLY A 80 -5.06 -4.18 -0.06
CA GLY A 80 -4.77 -5.17 1.00
C GLY A 80 -3.67 -6.18 0.65
N SER A 81 -3.57 -6.54 -0.62
CA SER A 81 -2.53 -7.40 -1.19
C SER A 81 -1.28 -6.62 -1.64
N PHE A 82 -1.28 -5.29 -1.57
CA PHE A 82 -0.18 -4.45 -2.03
C PHE A 82 1.17 -4.80 -1.37
N PRO A 83 1.25 -5.13 -0.07
CA PRO A 83 2.50 -5.60 0.52
C PRO A 83 3.05 -6.89 -0.12
N ASN A 84 2.18 -7.84 -0.42
CA ASN A 84 2.57 -9.10 -1.09
C ASN A 84 2.98 -8.86 -2.55
N PHE A 85 2.38 -7.86 -3.20
CA PHE A 85 2.80 -7.41 -4.51
C PHE A 85 4.21 -6.82 -4.46
N ILE A 86 4.51 -5.93 -3.51
CA ILE A 86 5.84 -5.32 -3.32
C ILE A 86 6.91 -6.39 -3.14
N GLU A 87 6.65 -7.41 -2.33
CA GLU A 87 7.57 -8.52 -2.07
C GLU A 87 8.00 -9.27 -3.35
N ARG A 88 7.13 -9.29 -4.36
CA ARG A 88 7.36 -9.95 -5.66
C ARG A 88 7.77 -8.97 -6.76
N PHE A 89 7.80 -7.68 -6.46
CA PHE A 89 8.08 -6.63 -7.43
C PHE A 89 9.58 -6.50 -7.63
N GLY A 90 10.10 -7.14 -8.68
CA GLY A 90 11.53 -7.16 -9.02
C GLY A 90 12.25 -5.81 -8.94
N PRO A 91 11.68 -4.68 -9.42
CA PRO A 91 12.31 -3.37 -9.31
C PRO A 91 12.49 -2.86 -7.87
N ALA A 92 11.74 -3.37 -6.89
CA ALA A 92 11.90 -3.06 -5.48
C ALA A 92 12.81 -4.06 -4.73
N ALA A 93 13.42 -5.04 -5.41
CA ALA A 93 14.22 -6.09 -4.76
C ALA A 93 15.44 -5.57 -3.98
N MET A 94 15.94 -4.36 -4.29
CA MET A 94 17.02 -3.72 -3.51
C MET A 94 16.56 -3.22 -2.13
N LEU A 95 15.26 -3.21 -1.86
CA LEU A 95 14.65 -2.79 -0.60
C LEU A 95 13.84 -3.96 -0.02
N PRO A 96 14.49 -5.04 0.46
CA PRO A 96 13.79 -6.26 0.88
C PRO A 96 12.80 -6.04 2.04
N TYR A 97 13.03 -5.02 2.87
CA TYR A 97 12.16 -4.64 3.98
C TYR A 97 10.93 -3.80 3.56
N LEU A 98 10.83 -3.37 2.30
CA LEU A 98 9.78 -2.46 1.85
C LEU A 98 8.38 -3.08 1.99
N ALA A 99 8.27 -4.39 1.74
CA ALA A 99 7.04 -5.14 1.93
C ALA A 99 6.60 -5.13 3.41
N ASP A 100 7.54 -5.26 4.35
CA ASP A 100 7.24 -5.22 5.78
C ASP A 100 6.77 -3.84 6.24
N VAL A 101 7.36 -2.77 5.71
CA VAL A 101 6.86 -1.41 5.95
C VAL A 101 5.42 -1.27 5.48
N ALA A 102 5.11 -1.77 4.28
CA ALA A 102 3.74 -1.76 3.76
C ALA A 102 2.78 -2.58 4.63
N ARG A 103 3.21 -3.73 5.19
CA ARG A 103 2.42 -4.54 6.13
C ARG A 103 2.10 -3.77 7.41
N ILE A 104 3.05 -3.01 7.93
CA ILE A 104 2.85 -2.19 9.14
C ILE A 104 1.82 -1.08 8.88
N GLU A 105 1.95 -0.34 7.78
CA GLU A 105 0.97 0.72 7.41
C GLU A 105 -0.44 0.15 7.21
N ARG A 106 -0.51 -1.05 6.63
CA ARG A 106 -1.77 -1.76 6.45
C ARG A 106 -2.40 -2.16 7.79
N ALA A 107 -1.62 -2.81 8.65
CA ALA A 107 -2.09 -3.22 9.98
C ALA A 107 -2.54 -2.02 10.82
N TRP A 108 -1.85 -0.88 10.71
CA TRP A 108 -2.26 0.35 11.37
C TRP A 108 -3.63 0.83 10.89
N THR A 109 -3.84 0.87 9.57
CA THR A 109 -5.11 1.29 8.97
C THR A 109 -6.25 0.35 9.37
N GLU A 110 -6.00 -0.95 9.36
CA GLU A 110 -6.97 -1.96 9.78
C GLU A 110 -7.31 -1.85 11.27
N ALA A 111 -6.31 -1.67 12.14
CA ALA A 111 -6.53 -1.48 13.58
C ALA A 111 -7.34 -0.21 13.88
N TYR A 112 -7.09 0.87 13.14
CA TYR A 112 -7.83 2.13 13.30
C TYR A 112 -9.31 2.00 12.89
N HIS A 113 -9.61 1.14 11.91
CA HIS A 113 -10.97 0.91 11.43
C HIS A 113 -11.65 -0.32 12.05
N ALA A 114 -10.95 -1.08 12.89
CA ALA A 114 -11.52 -2.20 13.59
C ALA A 114 -12.59 -1.73 14.58
N ALA A 115 -13.69 -2.48 14.68
CA ALA A 115 -14.66 -2.26 15.75
C ALA A 115 -13.95 -2.47 17.10
N GLU A 116 -14.28 -1.63 18.10
CA GLU A 116 -13.73 -1.80 19.43
C GLU A 116 -14.05 -3.22 19.94
N ALA A 117 -13.00 -3.98 20.24
CA ALA A 117 -13.14 -5.28 20.86
C ALA A 117 -13.51 -5.10 22.33
N SER A 118 -14.41 -5.93 22.84
CA SER A 118 -14.67 -5.99 24.28
C SER A 118 -13.37 -6.19 25.04
N ALA A 119 -13.20 -5.42 26.13
CA ALA A 119 -12.00 -5.48 26.95
C ALA A 119 -11.67 -6.93 27.33
N LEU A 120 -10.40 -7.31 27.14
CA LEU A 120 -9.89 -8.60 27.57
C LEU A 120 -10.03 -8.72 29.09
N ASP A 121 -10.61 -9.84 29.54
CA ASP A 121 -10.63 -10.20 30.96
C ASP A 121 -9.18 -10.28 31.47
N PRO A 122 -8.78 -9.47 32.47
CA PRO A 122 -7.45 -9.52 33.06
C PRO A 122 -7.04 -10.93 33.51
N ALA A 123 -8.00 -11.78 33.91
CA ALA A 123 -7.75 -13.16 34.28
C ALA A 123 -7.33 -14.05 33.09
N MET A 124 -7.77 -13.74 31.86
CA MET A 124 -7.27 -14.38 30.65
C MET A 124 -5.85 -13.92 30.29
N LEU A 125 -5.54 -12.64 30.47
CA LEU A 125 -4.20 -12.11 30.22
C LEU A 125 -3.16 -12.77 31.15
N ALA A 126 -3.50 -12.99 32.42
CA ALA A 126 -2.65 -13.63 33.41
C ALA A 126 -2.30 -15.10 33.09
N ARG A 127 -3.04 -15.75 32.19
CA ARG A 127 -2.77 -17.13 31.73
C ARG A 127 -1.70 -17.21 30.65
N PHE A 128 -1.43 -16.11 29.96
CA PHE A 128 -0.33 -16.04 29.00
C PHE A 128 0.97 -15.76 29.74
N ARG A 129 1.77 -16.80 29.98
CA ARG A 129 3.14 -16.61 30.44
C ARG A 129 3.95 -15.99 29.31
N MET A 130 4.37 -14.74 29.45
CA MET A 130 5.41 -14.17 28.59
C MET A 130 6.61 -15.10 28.64
N ALA A 131 6.89 -15.79 27.54
CA ALA A 131 8.19 -16.42 27.38
C ALA A 131 9.21 -15.30 27.50
N ALA A 132 10.11 -15.39 28.48
CA ALA A 132 11.20 -14.43 28.61
C ALA A 132 11.94 -14.43 27.28
N VAL A 133 11.84 -13.34 26.53
CA VAL A 133 12.74 -13.10 25.40
C VAL A 133 14.10 -12.88 26.03
N SER A 134 14.93 -13.92 26.01
CA SER A 134 16.32 -13.80 26.41
C SER A 134 16.94 -12.72 25.54
N ALA A 135 17.37 -11.62 26.16
CA ALA A 135 18.00 -10.49 25.48
C ALA A 135 19.43 -10.82 25.02
N SER A 136 19.64 -12.00 24.42
CA SER A 136 20.90 -12.32 23.77
C SER A 136 20.88 -11.73 22.36
N ALA A 137 21.63 -10.63 22.23
CA ALA A 137 22.08 -10.01 20.98
C ALA A 137 20.98 -9.36 20.11
N ILE A 138 20.49 -8.21 20.54
CA ILE A 138 20.19 -7.14 19.58
C ILE A 138 21.54 -6.49 19.27
N PRO A 139 22.15 -6.70 18.08
CA PRO A 139 23.36 -5.96 17.72
C PRO A 139 23.01 -4.47 17.72
N LYS A 140 23.72 -3.69 18.54
CA LYS A 140 23.61 -2.23 18.53
C LYS A 140 23.94 -1.74 17.11
N PRO A 141 23.08 -0.96 16.44
CA PRO A 141 23.48 -0.32 15.20
C PRO A 141 24.65 0.63 15.51
N ALA A 142 25.81 0.31 14.95
CA ALA A 142 26.98 1.18 15.01
C ALA A 142 26.74 2.35 14.06
N PHE A 143 26.24 3.46 14.58
CA PHE A 143 26.32 4.73 13.86
C PHE A 143 27.76 5.22 13.98
N PRO A 144 28.50 5.43 12.88
CA PRO A 144 29.81 6.06 12.96
C PRO A 144 29.63 7.48 13.46
N SER A 145 30.12 7.76 14.67
CA SER A 145 30.23 9.13 15.18
C SER A 145 31.15 9.92 14.26
N VAL A 146 30.59 10.85 13.49
CA VAL A 146 31.39 11.85 12.78
C VAL A 146 31.92 12.83 13.83
N LEU A 147 33.11 12.54 14.36
CA LEU A 147 33.93 13.53 15.04
C LEU A 147 34.27 14.62 14.02
N SER A 148 33.68 15.81 14.16
CA SER A 148 34.15 16.97 13.40
C SER A 148 35.58 17.27 13.82
N VAL A 149 36.52 17.02 12.91
CA VAL A 149 37.82 17.67 12.92
C VAL A 149 37.58 19.14 12.62
N VAL A 150 37.69 19.99 13.65
CA VAL A 150 38.02 21.41 13.44
C VAL A 150 39.52 21.52 13.71
N ALA A 151 40.30 21.55 12.64
CA ALA A 151 41.70 21.93 12.70
C ALA A 151 41.81 23.46 12.87
N PRO A 152 42.82 23.97 13.60
CA PRO A 152 43.05 25.41 13.71
C PRO A 152 43.83 25.92 12.49
N THR A 153 43.45 27.08 11.96
CA THR A 153 44.27 27.85 11.02
C THR A 153 44.19 29.33 11.38
N GLY A 154 45.36 29.94 11.58
CA GLY A 154 45.57 31.39 11.58
C GLY A 154 46.06 31.93 12.90
#